data_AF-A0A914XCE5-F1
#
_entry.id   AF-A0A914XCE5-F1
#
_cell.length_a   1.000
_cell.length_b   1.000
_cell.length_c   1.000
_cell.angle_alpha   90.00
_cell.angle_beta   90.00
_cell.angle_gamma   90.00
#
_symmetry.space_group_name_H-M   'P 1'
#
loop_
_entity.id
_entity.type
_entity.pdbx_description
1 polymer ?
#
loop_
_entity_poly.entity_id
_entity_poly.type
_entity_poly.pdbx_seq_one_letter_code
_entity_poly.pdbx_strand_id
1 'polypeptide(L)'
;MDKNARSNHAKRPMTASSKAGGLQPDLQAVPNSPPSCMDMGCLCQYIGGGTCKKAVRKEYRRLSANERSKFHAAMNQLKQSGEFTRITNIHSQLATSSGAHAGPAFLPWHREYIK
;
A
#
# COMPACT_ATOMS: atom_id res chain seq x y z
N MET A 1 -46.00 -17.03 -61.54
CA MET A 1 -45.07 -16.24 -62.39
C MET A 1 -44.66 -15.04 -61.55
N ASP A 2 -43.65 -15.10 -60.69
CA ASP A 2 -42.18 -15.20 -60.89
C ASP A 2 -41.52 -13.85 -60.56
N LYS A 3 -40.48 -13.94 -59.72
CA LYS A 3 -39.26 -13.10 -59.65
C LYS A 3 -39.27 -11.86 -58.73
N ASN A 4 -38.47 -11.88 -57.63
CA ASN A 4 -37.03 -11.53 -57.52
C ASN A 4 -36.85 -9.99 -57.42
N ALA A 5 -35.97 -9.32 -56.66
CA ALA A 5 -35.01 -9.57 -55.59
C ALA A 5 -34.37 -8.20 -55.23
N ARG A 6 -33.56 -8.17 -54.16
CA ARG A 6 -32.44 -7.22 -53.86
C ARG A 6 -32.72 -5.84 -53.21
N SER A 7 -32.36 -5.77 -51.92
CA SER A 7 -31.15 -5.09 -51.37
C SER A 7 -31.06 -3.57 -51.16
N ASN A 8 -30.62 -3.23 -49.93
CA ASN A 8 -29.77 -2.12 -49.44
C ASN A 8 -30.34 -0.78 -48.90
N HIS A 9 -30.30 -0.69 -47.56
CA HIS A 9 -29.70 0.35 -46.67
C HIS A 9 -29.83 1.85 -47.00
N ALA A 10 -30.47 2.61 -46.08
CA ALA A 10 -29.93 3.89 -45.58
C ALA A 10 -30.66 4.44 -44.32
N LYS A 11 -29.85 4.81 -43.32
CA LYS A 11 -29.98 5.87 -42.30
C LYS A 11 -31.21 5.89 -41.37
N ARG A 12 -31.02 5.42 -40.12
CA ARG A 12 -31.91 5.73 -38.99
C ARG A 12 -31.64 7.13 -38.43
N PRO A 13 -32.68 7.91 -38.09
CA PRO A 13 -32.53 9.26 -37.54
C PRO A 13 -32.14 9.23 -36.07
N MET A 14 -31.40 10.26 -35.66
CA MET A 14 -31.07 10.58 -34.28
C MET A 14 -32.31 11.07 -33.54
N THR A 15 -32.68 10.41 -32.43
CA THR A 15 -33.49 11.02 -31.38
C THR A 15 -32.86 10.73 -30.03
N ALA A 16 -32.47 11.81 -29.34
CA ALA A 16 -31.96 11.76 -27.98
C ALA A 16 -33.13 11.59 -26.99
N SER A 17 -32.99 10.69 -26.02
CA SER A 17 -33.61 10.87 -24.71
C SER A 17 -32.93 10.01 -23.66
N SER A 18 -32.35 10.69 -22.67
CA SER A 18 -31.61 10.17 -21.53
C SER A 18 -32.48 9.34 -20.58
N LYS A 19 -31.92 8.28 -19.98
CA LYS A 19 -31.81 8.19 -18.50
C LYS A 19 -31.02 6.98 -17.98
N ALA A 20 -30.18 7.33 -17.00
CA ALA A 20 -29.71 6.52 -15.86
C ALA A 20 -28.76 5.35 -16.18
N GLY A 21 -27.51 5.69 -16.49
CA GLY A 21 -26.38 4.82 -16.20
C GLY A 21 -26.23 4.63 -14.70
N GLY A 22 -26.17 3.36 -14.27
CA GLY A 22 -25.75 3.00 -12.92
C GLY A 22 -24.34 3.53 -12.68
N LEU A 23 -24.12 4.07 -11.48
CA LEU A 23 -22.82 4.48 -10.99
C LEU A 23 -21.91 3.25 -10.95
N GLN A 24 -21.08 3.08 -11.98
CA GLN A 24 -19.86 2.30 -11.86
C GLN A 24 -19.08 2.97 -10.71
N PRO A 25 -18.71 2.26 -9.62
CA PRO A 25 -17.78 2.85 -8.67
C PRO A 25 -16.50 3.09 -9.48
N ASP A 26 -16.13 4.36 -9.55
CA ASP A 26 -14.84 4.80 -10.05
C ASP A 26 -13.80 3.87 -9.42
N LEU A 27 -13.13 3.05 -10.23
CA LEU A 27 -11.94 2.32 -9.80
C LEU A 27 -10.88 3.41 -9.56
N GLN A 28 -10.97 4.04 -8.39
CA GLN A 28 -10.05 5.06 -7.95
C GLN A 28 -8.66 4.49 -8.13
N ALA A 29 -7.86 5.21 -8.91
CA ALA A 29 -6.51 4.87 -9.27
C ALA A 29 -5.77 4.28 -8.06
N VAL A 30 -5.28 3.04 -8.20
CA VAL A 30 -4.42 2.43 -7.20
C VAL A 30 -3.30 3.44 -6.92
N PRO A 31 -3.10 3.87 -5.67
CA PRO A 31 -2.09 4.86 -5.35
C PRO A 31 -0.74 4.41 -5.86
N ASN A 32 -0.06 5.30 -6.59
CA ASN A 32 1.20 4.99 -7.26
C ASN A 32 2.39 4.85 -6.28
N SER A 33 2.16 5.00 -4.97
CA SER A 33 3.19 4.78 -3.94
C SER A 33 2.57 4.43 -2.56
N PRO A 34 3.25 3.62 -1.72
CA PRO A 34 2.75 3.26 -0.39
C PRO A 34 2.44 4.44 0.53
N PRO A 35 3.23 5.54 0.56
CA PRO A 35 2.94 6.70 1.41
C PRO A 35 1.64 7.44 1.06
N SER A 36 1.10 7.25 -0.14
CA SER A 36 -0.18 7.86 -0.53
C SER A 36 -1.41 7.11 0.00
N CYS A 37 -1.21 5.93 0.59
CA CYS A 37 -2.27 5.24 1.31
C CYS A 37 -2.46 5.78 2.72
N MET A 38 -3.58 6.45 2.96
CA MET A 38 -3.94 6.99 4.27
C MET A 38 -4.74 6.02 5.14
N ASP A 39 -5.20 4.89 4.58
CA ASP A 39 -5.93 3.86 5.31
C ASP A 39 -5.41 2.44 5.03
N MET A 40 -5.81 1.50 5.90
CA MET A 40 -5.39 0.10 5.81
C MET A 40 -5.95 -0.60 4.57
N GLY A 41 -7.13 -0.24 4.08
CA GLY A 41 -7.73 -0.87 2.90
C GLY A 41 -6.93 -0.54 1.64
N CYS A 42 -6.59 0.72 1.47
CA CYS A 42 -5.68 1.21 0.43
C CYS A 42 -4.33 0.50 0.48
N LEU A 43 -3.67 0.51 1.65
CA LEU A 43 -2.34 -0.08 1.80
C LEU A 43 -2.39 -1.57 1.44
N CYS A 44 -3.40 -2.29 1.94
CA CYS A 44 -3.60 -3.71 1.66
C CYS A 44 -3.79 -4.04 0.19
N GLN A 45 -4.55 -3.21 -0.52
CA GLN A 45 -4.70 -3.34 -1.96
C GLN A 45 -3.34 -3.19 -2.65
N TYR A 46 -2.53 -2.21 -2.21
CA TYR A 46 -1.21 -1.93 -2.76
C TYR A 46 -0.18 -3.04 -2.52
N ILE A 47 -0.04 -3.56 -1.28
CA ILE A 47 1.00 -4.55 -0.92
C ILE A 47 0.67 -6.01 -1.32
N GLY A 48 -0.36 -6.25 -2.13
CA GLY A 48 -0.63 -7.58 -2.69
C GLY A 48 -2.06 -8.10 -2.53
N GLY A 49 -3.05 -7.21 -2.34
CA GLY A 49 -4.48 -7.55 -2.44
C GLY A 49 -4.90 -8.67 -1.49
N GLY A 50 -5.09 -8.36 -0.21
CA GLY A 50 -5.57 -9.33 0.78
C GLY A 50 -5.97 -8.70 2.12
N THR A 51 -6.47 -9.52 3.05
CA THR A 51 -6.78 -9.05 4.41
C THR A 51 -5.49 -8.77 5.18
N CYS A 52 -5.00 -7.53 5.21
CA CYS A 52 -3.97 -7.17 6.19
C CYS A 52 -4.58 -6.83 7.53
N LYS A 53 -3.83 -7.16 8.58
CA LYS A 53 -4.16 -6.82 9.95
C LYS A 53 -3.15 -5.80 10.43
N LYS A 54 -3.64 -4.85 11.23
CA LYS A 54 -2.77 -3.92 11.94
C LYS A 54 -1.82 -4.71 12.85
N ALA A 55 -0.51 -4.50 12.70
CA ALA A 55 0.47 -5.08 13.61
C ALA A 55 0.34 -4.46 15.01
N VAL A 56 0.43 -5.30 16.04
CA VAL A 56 0.40 -4.86 17.46
C VAL A 56 1.79 -4.99 18.05
N ARG A 57 2.38 -3.86 18.45
CA ARG A 57 3.65 -3.83 19.19
C ARG A 57 3.37 -4.16 20.66
N LYS A 58 3.94 -5.27 21.13
CA LYS A 58 3.78 -5.74 22.52
C LYS A 58 5.01 -5.38 23.34
N GLU A 59 4.82 -5.26 24.64
CA GLU A 59 5.93 -5.21 25.59
C GLU A 59 6.67 -6.57 25.58
N TYR A 60 8.01 -6.52 25.55
CA TYR A 60 8.85 -7.70 25.32
C TYR A 60 8.69 -8.81 26.39
N ARG A 61 8.56 -8.45 27.67
CA ARG A 61 8.38 -9.40 28.77
C ARG A 61 7.01 -10.08 28.72
N ARG A 62 6.01 -9.47 28.10
CA ARG A 62 4.66 -10.03 27.86
C ARG A 62 4.59 -10.99 26.67
N LEU A 63 5.67 -11.17 25.90
CA LEU A 63 5.72 -12.17 24.83
C LEU A 63 5.74 -13.58 25.40
N SER A 64 5.00 -14.50 24.76
CA SER A 64 5.17 -15.93 24.98
C SER A 64 6.58 -16.40 24.60
N ALA A 65 6.99 -17.57 25.08
CA ALA A 65 8.30 -18.15 24.72
C ALA A 65 8.48 -18.31 23.21
N ASN A 66 7.42 -18.74 22.51
CA ASN A 66 7.43 -18.89 21.05
C ASN A 66 7.56 -17.55 20.32
N GLU A 67 6.78 -16.53 20.71
CA GLU A 67 6.89 -15.18 20.11
C GLU A 67 8.29 -14.60 20.32
N ARG A 68 8.86 -14.78 21.51
CA ARG A 68 10.20 -14.28 21.85
C ARG A 68 11.30 -14.99 21.05
N SER A 69 11.18 -16.32 20.87
CA SER A 69 12.08 -17.09 20.02
C SER A 69 12.04 -16.61 18.57
N LYS A 70 10.83 -16.40 18.01
CA LYS A 70 10.65 -15.85 16.66
C LYS A 70 11.24 -14.45 16.52
N PHE A 71 11.04 -13.58 17.52
CA PHE A 71 11.64 -12.25 17.54
C PHE A 71 13.18 -12.32 17.48
N HIS A 72 13.81 -13.15 18.32
CA HIS A 72 15.27 -13.30 18.29
C HIS A 72 15.78 -13.89 16.97
N ALA A 73 15.09 -14.90 16.42
CA ALA A 73 15.44 -15.47 15.13
C ALA A 73 15.39 -14.42 14.01
N ALA A 74 14.34 -13.59 13.96
CA ALA A 74 14.21 -12.50 12.99
C ALA A 74 15.31 -11.44 13.16
N MET A 75 15.62 -11.03 14.40
CA MET A 75 16.71 -10.07 14.65
C MET A 75 18.08 -10.61 14.21
N ASN A 76 18.35 -11.90 14.44
CA ASN A 76 19.57 -12.55 13.97
C ASN A 76 19.63 -12.62 12.45
N GLN A 77 18.50 -12.92 11.79
CA GLN A 77 18.41 -12.91 10.33
C GLN A 77 18.69 -11.50 9.76
N LEU A 78 18.12 -10.45 10.35
CA LEU A 78 18.41 -9.06 9.96
C LEU A 78 19.88 -8.70 10.10
N LYS A 79 20.55 -9.20 11.14
CA LYS A 79 21.98 -8.98 11.33
C LYS A 79 22.81 -9.74 10.29
N GLN A 80 22.46 -10.99 10.00
CA GLN A 80 23.16 -11.82 9.03
C GLN A 80 22.99 -11.33 7.59
N SER A 81 21.84 -10.75 7.24
CA SER A 81 21.60 -10.18 5.92
C SER A 81 22.31 -8.85 5.69
N GLY A 82 22.86 -8.23 6.74
CA GLY A 82 23.45 -6.88 6.69
C GLY A 82 22.43 -5.75 6.78
N GLU A 83 21.12 -6.05 6.75
CA GLU A 83 20.07 -5.03 6.86
C GLU A 83 20.10 -4.29 8.18
N PHE A 84 20.40 -5.00 9.28
CA PHE A 84 20.59 -4.36 10.59
C PHE A 84 21.69 -3.30 10.53
N THR A 85 22.83 -3.61 9.90
CA THR A 85 23.95 -2.66 9.73
C THR A 85 23.53 -1.48 8.87
N ARG A 86 22.81 -1.74 7.76
CA ARG A 86 22.32 -0.69 6.86
C ARG A 86 21.43 0.31 7.59
N ILE A 87 20.45 -0.16 8.38
CA ILE A 87 19.56 0.74 9.13
C ILE A 87 20.32 1.49 10.24
N THR A 88 21.25 0.84 10.96
CA THR A 88 22.03 1.53 11.99
C THR A 88 22.89 2.65 11.42
N ASN A 89 23.41 2.46 10.19
CA ASN A 89 24.18 3.49 9.50
C ASN A 89 23.32 4.72 9.15
N ILE A 90 22.04 4.53 8.81
CA ILE A 90 21.11 5.64 8.58
C ILE A 90 21.00 6.50 9.85
N HIS A 91 20.78 5.88 11.01
CA HIS A 91 20.70 6.61 12.28
C HIS A 91 22.03 7.31 12.65
N SER A 92 23.19 6.70 12.39
CA SER A 92 24.49 7.25 12.80
C SER A 92 25.01 8.37 11.90
N GLN A 93 24.45 8.56 10.70
CA GLN A 93 24.90 9.59 9.76
C GLN A 93 24.34 10.97 10.13
N LEU A 94 25.17 11.81 10.75
CA LEU A 94 24.76 13.16 11.18
C LEU A 94 24.26 14.04 10.01
N ALA A 95 24.87 13.91 8.82
CA ALA A 95 24.53 14.72 7.64
C ALA A 95 23.10 14.47 7.12
N THR A 96 22.58 13.26 7.28
CA THR A 96 21.27 12.83 6.77
C THR A 96 20.24 12.62 7.87
N SER A 97 20.68 12.51 9.13
CA SER A 97 19.85 12.21 10.31
C SER A 97 20.01 13.23 11.42
N SER A 98 20.29 14.49 11.09
CA SER A 98 20.37 15.59 12.07
C SER A 98 19.09 15.75 12.89
N GLY A 99 17.92 15.46 12.30
CA GLY A 99 16.63 15.46 12.97
C GLY A 99 16.39 14.27 13.91
N ALA A 100 17.29 13.28 13.95
CA ALA A 100 17.17 12.14 14.84
C ALA A 100 17.33 12.55 16.31
N HIS A 101 18.06 13.63 16.62
CA HIS A 101 18.35 14.04 18.00
C HIS A 101 18.20 15.55 18.21
N ALA A 102 18.11 15.97 19.48
CA ALA A 102 18.24 17.37 19.91
C ALA A 102 17.33 18.40 19.19
N GLY A 103 16.13 17.99 18.77
CA GLY A 103 15.20 18.88 18.09
C GLY A 103 13.76 18.36 18.08
N PRO A 104 12.80 19.19 17.62
CA PRO A 104 11.38 18.83 17.56
C PRO A 104 11.11 17.62 16.64
N ALA A 105 12.04 17.31 15.73
CA ALA A 105 11.97 16.16 14.85
C ALA A 105 12.30 14.81 15.53
N PHE A 106 12.81 14.80 16.77
CA PHE A 106 13.26 13.58 17.46
C PHE A 106 12.23 12.44 17.42
N LEU A 107 10.99 12.73 17.84
CA LEU A 107 9.90 11.73 17.87
C LEU A 107 9.41 11.32 16.48
N PRO A 108 9.07 12.23 15.55
CA PRO A 108 8.64 11.82 14.21
C PRO A 108 9.73 11.10 13.43
N TRP A 109 11.01 11.48 13.57
CA TRP A 109 12.12 10.78 12.92
C TRP A 109 12.20 9.32 13.39
N HIS A 110 12.22 9.08 14.71
CA HIS A 110 12.26 7.73 15.26
C HIS A 110 10.97 6.92 15.00
N ARG A 111 9.83 7.60 14.84
CA ARG A 111 8.57 6.97 14.47
C ARG A 111 8.66 6.31 13.10
N GLU A 112 9.20 7.02 12.13
CA GLU A 112 9.40 6.50 10.77
C GLU A 112 10.53 5.46 10.73
N TYR A 113 11.60 5.65 11.51
CA TYR A 113 12.72 4.72 11.58
C TYR A 113 12.34 3.28 12.02
N ILE A 114 11.26 3.12 12.81
CA ILE A 114 10.80 1.81 13.33
C ILE A 114 9.62 1.24 12.50
N LYS A 115 9.24 1.85 11.38
CA LYS A 115 8.22 1.27 10.48
C LYS A 115 8.83 0.24 9.54
#